data_AF-A0A848U880-F1
#
_entry.id   AF-A0A848U880-F1
#
_cell.length_a   1.000
_cell.length_b   1.000
_cell.length_c   1.000
_cell.angle_alpha   90.00
_cell.angle_beta   90.00
_cell.angle_gamma   90.00
#
_symmetry.space_group_name_H-M   'P 1'
#
loop_
_entity.id
_entity.type
_entity.pdbx_description
1 polymer ?
#
loop_
_entity_poly.entity_id
_entity_poly.type
_entity_poly.pdbx_seq_one_letter_code
_entity_poly.pdbx_strand_id
1 'polypeptide(L)'
;MNTDWILYFGYGSLVNRETRPSAEVAHPARLKGWQRVWEHRVTDPNRDRPCTSLSIEPVQPAAGCATVTGHERPGIDGVVVALEAHLLPQLDAREAGYERLSLPLSDFELPADLVLDMQRHYAGDSIMVYRSLPVNRALATPDHPVLQSYIDCVMDGYLQRYGETGVQALIDSTRGWECAVCDDRAEPFYPRWVPVDSDRQRYFDLCVDEYLSRPGRRRQA
;
A
#
# COMPACT_ATOMS: atom_id res chain seq x y z
N MET A 1 12.05 31.31 5.35
CA MET A 1 10.65 30.93 5.60
C MET A 1 10.70 29.58 6.29
N ASN A 2 10.02 29.39 7.42
CA ASN A 2 9.88 28.04 7.97
C ASN A 2 8.99 27.26 7.01
N THR A 3 9.53 26.24 6.38
CA THR A 3 8.73 25.28 5.62
C THR A 3 8.07 24.36 6.63
N ASP A 4 6.74 24.36 6.66
CA ASP A 4 6.00 23.36 7.44
C ASP A 4 6.05 22.03 6.70
N TRP A 5 6.39 20.97 7.43
CA TRP A 5 6.47 19.61 6.91
C TRP A 5 5.36 18.74 7.49
N ILE A 6 4.85 17.84 6.68
CA ILE A 6 3.92 16.79 7.08
C ILE A 6 4.54 15.41 6.80
N LEU A 7 3.93 14.38 7.38
CA LEU A 7 4.28 12.99 7.13
C LEU A 7 3.09 12.24 6.57
N TYR A 8 3.33 11.38 5.59
CA TYR A 8 2.34 10.41 5.14
C TYR A 8 2.92 9.01 5.05
N PHE A 9 2.06 8.00 5.18
CA PHE A 9 2.40 6.59 5.06
C PHE A 9 1.88 6.00 3.75
N GLY A 10 2.78 5.44 2.94
CA GLY A 10 2.46 4.67 1.75
C GLY A 10 2.54 3.17 2.01
N TYR A 11 1.52 2.42 1.59
CA TYR A 11 1.45 0.95 1.75
C TYR A 11 1.19 0.19 0.43
N GLY A 12 1.08 0.91 -0.67
CA GLY A 12 0.87 0.36 -2.01
C GLY A 12 2.02 0.78 -2.93
N SER A 13 1.70 1.31 -4.11
CA SER A 13 2.71 1.68 -5.11
C SER A 13 3.67 2.77 -4.62
N LEU A 14 3.26 3.60 -3.65
CA LEU A 14 4.11 4.59 -2.97
C LEU A 14 5.34 3.98 -2.27
N VAL A 15 5.33 2.67 -1.98
CA VAL A 15 6.51 1.95 -1.48
C VAL A 15 7.59 1.87 -2.55
N ASN A 16 7.18 1.73 -3.82
CA ASN A 16 8.09 1.73 -4.95
C ASN A 16 8.65 3.14 -5.21
N ARG A 17 9.98 3.25 -5.12
CA ARG A 17 10.74 4.50 -5.24
C ARG A 17 10.46 5.23 -6.55
N GLU A 18 10.29 4.49 -7.64
CA GLU A 18 10.12 5.00 -9.00
C GLU A 18 8.76 5.66 -9.20
N THR A 19 7.82 5.46 -8.27
CA THR A 19 6.49 6.09 -8.34
C THR A 19 6.42 7.43 -7.61
N ARG A 20 7.52 7.87 -6.96
CA ARG A 20 7.57 9.09 -6.15
C ARG A 20 8.50 10.14 -6.76
N PRO A 21 8.29 11.44 -6.51
CA PRO A 21 9.26 12.49 -6.83
C PRO A 21 10.69 12.15 -6.40
N SER A 22 11.68 12.52 -7.22
CA SER A 22 13.09 12.16 -6.98
C SER A 22 13.72 12.84 -5.75
N ALA A 23 13.13 13.92 -5.24
CA ALA A 23 13.59 14.57 -4.02
C ALA A 23 13.08 13.91 -2.73
N GLU A 24 12.04 13.08 -2.81
CA GLU A 24 11.44 12.49 -1.61
C GLU A 24 12.33 11.41 -1.00
N VAL A 25 12.51 11.51 0.32
CA VAL A 25 13.17 10.50 1.15
C VAL A 25 12.10 9.74 1.93
N ALA A 26 12.23 8.42 1.94
CA ALA A 26 11.24 7.54 2.55
C ALA A 26 11.89 6.55 3.49
N HIS A 27 11.36 6.45 4.70
CA HIS A 27 11.85 5.57 5.75
C HIS A 27 10.96 4.32 5.82
N PRO A 28 11.51 3.13 6.08
CA PRO A 28 10.69 1.96 6.28
C PRO A 28 9.87 2.14 7.56
N ALA A 29 8.64 1.68 7.58
CA ALA A 29 7.77 1.80 8.74
C ALA A 29 6.71 0.71 8.71
N ARG A 30 6.17 0.39 9.87
CA ARG A 30 5.06 -0.56 10.02
C ARG A 30 3.87 0.11 10.67
N LEU A 31 2.68 -0.07 10.09
CA LEU A 31 1.42 0.40 10.64
C LEU A 31 0.70 -0.77 11.36
N LYS A 32 0.52 -0.65 12.67
CA LYS A 32 -0.04 -1.70 13.55
C LYS A 32 -1.56 -1.67 13.59
N GLY A 33 -2.18 -2.85 13.65
CA GLY A 33 -3.63 -3.04 13.73
C GLY A 33 -4.34 -2.96 12.38
N TRP A 34 -3.61 -2.91 11.26
CA TRP A 34 -4.15 -2.77 9.92
C TRP A 34 -3.73 -3.93 9.01
N GLN A 35 -4.54 -4.21 8.00
CA GLN A 35 -4.24 -5.12 6.90
C GLN A 35 -4.57 -4.45 5.55
N ARG A 36 -3.92 -4.92 4.49
CA ARG A 36 -4.19 -4.50 3.12
C ARG A 36 -5.36 -5.29 2.52
N VAL A 37 -6.04 -4.71 1.54
CA VAL A 37 -7.12 -5.38 0.80
C VAL A 37 -7.24 -4.81 -0.62
N TRP A 38 -7.43 -5.68 -1.61
CA TRP A 38 -7.74 -5.32 -2.98
C TRP A 38 -9.22 -4.90 -3.15
N GLU A 39 -9.58 -3.70 -2.68
CA GLU A 39 -10.97 -3.21 -2.71
C GLU A 39 -11.17 -1.78 -3.21
N HIS A 40 -10.12 -1.01 -3.51
CA HIS A 40 -10.31 0.36 -3.98
C HIS A 40 -10.74 0.35 -5.45
N ARG A 41 -12.03 0.60 -5.72
CA ARG A 41 -12.53 0.85 -7.08
C ARG A 41 -12.01 2.20 -7.56
N VAL A 42 -11.20 2.18 -8.61
CA VAL A 42 -10.67 3.41 -9.19
C VAL A 42 -11.77 4.11 -9.97
N THR A 43 -12.07 5.35 -9.59
CA THR A 43 -13.17 6.16 -10.18
C THR A 43 -12.68 7.35 -11.00
N ASP A 44 -11.39 7.40 -11.35
CA ASP A 44 -10.83 8.45 -12.19
C ASP A 44 -11.55 8.48 -13.55
N PRO A 45 -12.25 9.58 -13.90
CA PRO A 45 -12.99 9.68 -15.15
C PRO A 45 -12.09 9.66 -16.38
N ASN A 46 -10.78 9.88 -16.22
CA ASN A 46 -9.79 9.78 -17.30
C ASN A 46 -9.23 8.35 -17.46
N ARG A 47 -9.71 7.37 -16.69
CA ARG A 47 -9.38 5.96 -16.93
C ARG A 47 -10.38 5.31 -17.86
N ASP A 48 -9.86 4.89 -19.01
CA ASP A 48 -10.61 4.14 -20.02
C ASP A 48 -10.95 2.69 -19.62
N ARG A 49 -10.36 2.18 -18.51
CA ARG A 49 -10.67 0.83 -18.00
C ARG A 49 -10.92 0.83 -16.50
N PRO A 50 -12.03 0.24 -16.04
CA PRO A 50 -12.28 0.00 -14.63
C PRO A 50 -11.24 -0.95 -14.04
N CYS A 51 -10.80 -0.67 -12.82
CA CYS A 51 -9.87 -1.52 -12.11
C CYS A 51 -9.97 -1.34 -10.59
N THR A 52 -9.31 -2.23 -9.86
CA THR A 52 -9.18 -2.19 -8.41
C THR A 52 -7.73 -2.01 -7.98
N SER A 53 -7.51 -1.17 -6.96
CA SER A 53 -6.21 -0.97 -6.31
C SER A 53 -6.27 -1.31 -4.81
N LEU A 54 -5.13 -1.17 -4.12
CA LEU A 54 -5.04 -1.45 -2.68
C LEU A 54 -5.78 -0.41 -1.85
N SER A 55 -6.44 -0.88 -0.80
CA SER A 55 -6.88 -0.10 0.34
C SER A 55 -6.36 -0.78 1.62
N ILE A 56 -6.69 -0.19 2.76
CA ILE A 56 -6.43 -0.75 4.08
C ILE A 56 -7.71 -0.82 4.90
N GLU A 57 -7.71 -1.72 5.88
CA GLU A 57 -8.75 -1.78 6.89
C GLU A 57 -8.18 -2.26 8.23
N PRO A 58 -8.85 -1.93 9.35
CA PRO A 58 -8.47 -2.46 10.65
C PRO A 58 -8.57 -3.99 10.65
N VAL A 59 -7.61 -4.65 11.27
CA VAL A 59 -7.68 -6.09 11.54
C VAL A 59 -8.78 -6.32 12.57
N GLN A 60 -9.78 -7.12 12.18
CA GLN A 60 -10.84 -7.55 13.09
C GLN A 60 -10.25 -8.56 14.09
N PRO A 61 -10.47 -8.41 15.41
CA PRO A 61 -10.12 -9.44 16.36
C PRO A 61 -10.86 -10.74 16.00
N ALA A 62 -10.18 -11.88 16.04
CA ALA A 62 -10.86 -13.16 15.95
C ALA A 62 -11.88 -13.26 17.10
N ALA A 63 -13.10 -13.73 16.80
CA ALA A 63 -14.16 -13.84 17.79
C ALA A 63 -13.68 -14.69 18.99
N GLY A 64 -13.70 -14.10 20.19
CA GLY A 64 -13.28 -14.77 21.42
C GLY A 64 -11.78 -14.70 21.74
N CYS A 65 -10.95 -14.06 20.90
CA CYS A 65 -9.54 -13.80 21.23
C CYS A 65 -9.37 -12.46 21.95
N ALA A 66 -8.44 -12.42 22.90
CA ALA A 66 -8.00 -11.17 23.50
C ALA A 66 -7.37 -10.26 22.43
N THR A 67 -7.66 -8.96 22.51
CA THR A 67 -7.02 -7.97 21.66
C THR A 67 -5.52 -7.97 21.93
N VAL A 68 -4.72 -8.40 20.95
CA VAL A 68 -3.27 -8.27 21.03
C VAL A 68 -2.91 -6.78 21.11
N THR A 69 -1.97 -6.41 21.98
CA THR A 69 -1.54 -5.02 22.19
C THR A 69 -0.05 -4.87 21.89
N GLY A 70 0.39 -3.63 21.64
CA GLY A 70 1.81 -3.34 21.40
C GLY A 70 2.35 -3.94 20.09
N HIS A 71 3.60 -4.40 20.12
CA HIS A 71 4.39 -4.86 18.96
C HIS A 71 3.91 -6.20 18.38
N GLU A 72 3.12 -6.96 19.14
CA GLU A 72 2.57 -8.24 18.66
C GLU A 72 1.32 -8.03 17.79
N ARG A 73 0.82 -6.79 17.69
CA ARG A 73 -0.32 -6.49 16.83
C ARG A 73 0.02 -6.80 15.36
N PRO A 74 -0.86 -7.50 14.62
CA PRO A 74 -0.74 -7.62 13.17
C PRO A 74 -0.61 -6.22 12.54
N GLY A 75 0.12 -6.11 11.45
CA GLY A 75 0.36 -4.82 10.81
C GLY A 75 0.86 -4.97 9.40
N ILE A 76 0.97 -3.83 8.72
CA ILE A 76 1.45 -3.74 7.35
C ILE A 76 2.72 -2.92 7.30
N ASP A 77 3.73 -3.45 6.63
CA ASP A 77 4.93 -2.69 6.30
C ASP A 77 4.61 -1.74 5.15
N GLY A 78 5.25 -0.57 5.13
CA GLY A 78 5.09 0.47 4.15
C GLY A 78 6.21 1.49 4.25
N VAL A 79 5.99 2.75 3.95
CA VAL A 79 7.01 3.79 4.03
C VAL A 79 6.42 5.07 4.58
N VAL A 80 7.15 5.74 5.47
CA VAL A 80 6.84 7.12 5.87
C VAL A 80 7.67 8.07 5.04
N VAL A 81 7.02 9.09 4.48
CA VAL A 81 7.64 10.11 3.64
C VAL A 81 7.35 11.48 4.24
N ALA A 82 8.39 12.31 4.31
CA ALA A 82 8.27 13.71 4.63
C ALA A 82 7.94 14.53 3.39
N LEU A 83 6.91 15.37 3.50
CA LEU A 83 6.42 16.21 2.42
C LEU A 83 6.26 17.64 2.90
N GLU A 84 6.69 18.61 2.09
CA GLU A 84 6.40 20.01 2.36
C GLU A 84 4.88 20.23 2.33
N ALA A 85 4.33 20.91 3.33
CA ALA A 85 2.88 21.05 3.51
C ALA A 85 2.19 21.65 2.27
N HIS A 86 2.87 22.51 1.51
CA HIS A 86 2.34 23.13 0.29
C HIS A 86 2.15 22.13 -0.88
N LEU A 87 2.79 20.96 -0.83
CA LEU A 87 2.64 19.88 -1.83
C LEU A 87 1.48 18.93 -1.50
N LEU A 88 0.89 19.04 -0.31
CA LEU A 88 -0.23 18.19 0.11
C LEU A 88 -1.40 18.14 -0.90
N PRO A 89 -1.83 19.25 -1.54
CA PRO A 89 -2.88 19.18 -2.56
C PRO A 89 -2.51 18.31 -3.78
N GLN A 90 -1.23 18.19 -4.12
CA GLN A 90 -0.76 17.32 -5.21
C GLN A 90 -0.84 15.85 -4.82
N LEU A 91 -0.49 15.53 -3.56
CA LEU A 91 -0.67 14.19 -3.01
C LEU A 91 -2.16 13.83 -2.92
N ASP A 92 -3.02 14.75 -2.47
CA ASP A 92 -4.48 14.54 -2.44
C ASP A 92 -5.06 14.28 -3.82
N ALA A 93 -4.59 15.01 -4.85
CA ALA A 93 -5.03 14.77 -6.23
C ALA A 93 -4.57 13.40 -6.75
N ARG A 94 -3.36 12.94 -6.37
CA ARG A 94 -2.87 11.60 -6.70
C ARG A 94 -3.69 10.50 -6.03
N GLU A 95 -4.07 10.69 -4.78
CA GLU A 95 -4.81 9.73 -3.96
C GLU A 95 -6.34 9.99 -4.03
N ALA A 96 -6.81 10.58 -5.13
CA ALA A 96 -8.23 10.84 -5.36
C ALA A 96 -9.05 9.54 -5.25
N GLY A 97 -10.18 9.61 -4.54
CA GLY A 97 -11.01 8.44 -4.23
C GLY A 97 -10.68 7.76 -2.90
N TYR A 98 -9.66 8.23 -2.18
CA TYR A 98 -9.34 7.86 -0.80
C TYR A 98 -9.73 8.99 0.18
N GLU A 99 -10.12 8.62 1.41
CA GLU A 99 -10.13 9.53 2.56
C GLU A 99 -8.74 9.59 3.21
N ARG A 100 -8.36 10.77 3.69
CA ARG A 100 -7.12 10.99 4.42
C ARG A 100 -7.37 10.86 5.92
N LEU A 101 -6.86 9.79 6.51
CA LEU A 101 -6.84 9.57 7.94
C LEU A 101 -5.63 10.27 8.57
N SER A 102 -5.76 10.72 9.81
CA SER A 102 -4.64 11.17 10.64
C SER A 102 -4.50 10.19 11.80
N LEU A 103 -3.44 9.38 11.78
CA LEU A 103 -3.20 8.33 12.78
C LEU A 103 -2.07 8.75 13.72
N PRO A 104 -2.18 8.48 15.04
CA PRO A 104 -1.16 8.87 16.01
C PRO A 104 0.14 8.09 15.79
N LEU A 105 1.29 8.69 16.14
CA LEU A 105 2.60 8.02 15.99
C LEU A 105 2.69 6.68 16.73
N SER A 106 1.91 6.52 17.81
CA SER A 106 1.82 5.27 18.57
C SER A 106 1.32 4.09 17.75
N ASP A 107 0.64 4.33 16.62
CA ASP A 107 0.15 3.28 15.72
C ASP A 107 1.25 2.77 14.78
N PHE A 108 2.41 3.44 14.74
CA PHE A 108 3.52 3.08 13.87
C PHE A 108 4.69 2.48 14.64
N GLU A 109 5.46 1.63 13.96
CA GLU A 109 6.83 1.32 14.32
C GLU A 109 7.72 2.10 13.36
N LEU A 110 8.52 3.01 13.92
CA LEU A 110 9.33 3.96 13.18
C LEU A 110 10.82 3.74 13.48
N PRO A 111 11.70 3.91 12.48
CA PRO A 111 13.13 3.92 12.69
C PRO A 111 13.56 5.02 13.66
N ALA A 112 14.58 4.75 14.48
CA ALA A 112 15.03 5.69 15.50
C ALA A 112 15.56 7.01 14.92
N ASP A 113 16.22 6.96 13.77
CA ASP A 113 16.68 8.13 13.01
C ASP A 113 15.52 9.01 12.56
N LEU A 114 14.45 8.41 12.01
CA LEU A 114 13.24 9.17 11.66
C LEU A 114 12.61 9.81 12.90
N VAL A 115 12.50 9.10 14.02
CA VAL A 115 11.93 9.65 15.26
C VAL A 115 12.74 10.87 15.74
N LEU A 116 14.07 10.83 15.65
CA LEU A 116 14.94 11.94 16.02
C LEU A 116 14.76 13.15 15.09
N ASP A 117 14.65 12.92 13.78
CA ASP A 117 14.40 13.99 12.82
C ASP A 117 12.99 14.59 13.02
N MET A 118 12.01 13.74 13.32
CA MET A 118 10.65 14.14 13.69
C MET A 118 10.63 15.13 14.85
N GLN A 119 11.31 14.81 15.94
CA GLN A 119 11.41 15.67 17.13
C GLN A 119 12.05 17.04 16.87
N ARG A 120 12.87 17.15 15.82
CA ARG A 120 13.61 18.39 15.50
C ARG A 120 12.89 19.27 14.50
N HIS A 121 12.15 18.68 13.57
CA HIS A 121 11.69 19.37 12.37
C HIS A 121 10.18 19.32 12.14
N TYR A 122 9.44 18.47 12.86
CA TYR A 122 8.03 18.21 12.61
C TYR A 122 7.23 18.45 13.89
N ALA A 123 6.26 19.37 13.83
CA ALA A 123 5.45 19.74 14.99
C ALA A 123 4.24 18.81 15.23
N GLY A 124 4.10 17.72 14.46
CA GLY A 124 2.90 16.88 14.43
C GLY A 124 3.09 15.51 15.07
N ASP A 125 2.14 15.10 15.91
CA ASP A 125 2.09 13.79 16.57
C ASP A 125 1.29 12.75 15.77
N SER A 126 1.23 12.91 14.43
CA SER A 126 0.43 12.06 13.56
C SER A 126 1.03 11.89 12.17
N ILE A 127 0.69 10.79 11.52
CA ILE A 127 1.04 10.48 10.13
C ILE A 127 -0.25 10.33 9.33
N MET A 128 -0.30 10.96 8.16
CA MET A 128 -1.42 10.88 7.24
C MET A 128 -1.44 9.53 6.53
N VAL A 129 -2.60 8.90 6.40
CA VAL A 129 -2.76 7.63 5.68
C VAL A 129 -4.00 7.69 4.80
N TYR A 130 -3.88 7.31 3.54
CA TYR A 130 -5.01 7.30 2.62
C TYR A 130 -5.72 5.95 2.67
N ARG A 131 -7.04 5.93 2.88
CA ARG A 131 -7.88 4.73 2.87
C ARG A 131 -9.00 4.91 1.86
N SER A 132 -9.37 3.89 1.07
CA SER A 132 -10.41 4.04 0.04
C SER A 132 -11.68 4.63 0.66
N LEU A 133 -12.33 5.60 0.01
CA LEU A 133 -13.63 6.12 0.48
C LEU A 133 -14.64 4.97 0.58
N PRO A 134 -15.58 4.98 1.55
CA PRO A 134 -16.55 3.89 1.72
C PRO A 134 -17.31 3.51 0.44
N VAL A 135 -17.69 4.50 -0.39
CA VAL A 135 -18.39 4.28 -1.67
C VAL A 135 -17.54 3.55 -2.72
N ASN A 136 -16.21 3.61 -2.59
CA ASN A 136 -15.25 3.00 -3.49
C ASN A 136 -14.73 1.65 -2.97
N ARG A 137 -15.27 1.10 -1.87
CA ARG A 137 -14.82 -0.18 -1.29
C ARG A 137 -15.64 -1.34 -1.86
N ALA A 138 -15.05 -2.07 -2.79
CA ALA A 138 -15.58 -3.34 -3.27
C ALA A 138 -14.44 -4.22 -3.79
N LEU A 139 -14.42 -5.49 -3.36
CA LEU A 139 -13.42 -6.48 -3.79
C LEU A 139 -13.34 -6.56 -5.31
N ALA A 140 -12.15 -6.83 -5.84
CA ALA A 140 -11.93 -6.96 -7.28
C ALA A 140 -12.85 -8.03 -7.92
N THR A 141 -13.31 -7.75 -9.14
CA THR A 141 -14.24 -8.59 -9.93
C THR A 141 -13.78 -8.59 -11.38
N PRO A 142 -14.25 -9.50 -12.25
CA PRO A 142 -13.87 -9.50 -13.66
C PRO A 142 -14.12 -8.15 -14.37
N ASP A 143 -15.19 -7.44 -14.03
CA ASP A 143 -15.50 -6.10 -14.57
C ASP A 143 -14.59 -4.99 -14.04
N HIS A 144 -13.90 -5.23 -12.92
CA HIS A 144 -13.04 -4.26 -12.25
C HIS A 144 -11.89 -5.05 -11.60
N PRO A 145 -10.97 -5.59 -12.40
CA PRO A 145 -9.91 -6.48 -11.91
C PRO A 145 -8.79 -5.68 -11.26
N VAL A 146 -7.92 -6.34 -10.50
CA VAL A 146 -6.61 -5.77 -10.18
C VAL A 146 -5.71 -5.93 -11.41
N LEU A 147 -5.00 -4.88 -11.80
CA LEU A 147 -4.07 -4.93 -12.93
C LEU A 147 -2.77 -5.63 -12.51
N GLN A 148 -2.25 -6.54 -13.33
CA GLN A 148 -0.99 -7.22 -13.04
C GLN A 148 0.18 -6.23 -13.01
N SER A 149 0.20 -5.23 -13.88
CA SER A 149 1.20 -4.14 -13.87
C SER A 149 1.19 -3.33 -12.57
N TYR A 150 0.04 -3.24 -11.88
CA TYR A 150 -0.05 -2.63 -10.56
C TYR A 150 0.49 -3.55 -9.47
N ILE A 151 0.17 -4.85 -9.52
CA ILE A 151 0.73 -5.86 -8.60
C ILE A 151 2.25 -5.87 -8.71
N ASP A 152 2.78 -5.95 -9.92
CA ASP A 152 4.23 -5.97 -10.19
C ASP A 152 4.90 -4.70 -9.65
N CYS A 153 4.29 -3.53 -9.86
CA CYS A 153 4.79 -2.26 -9.32
C CYS A 153 4.88 -2.26 -7.79
N VAL A 154 3.82 -2.73 -7.11
CA VAL A 154 3.80 -2.82 -5.65
C VAL A 154 4.85 -3.83 -5.17
N MET A 155 4.83 -5.05 -5.70
CA MET A 155 5.73 -6.13 -5.27
C MET A 155 7.20 -5.79 -5.51
N ASP A 156 7.53 -5.15 -6.63
CA ASP A 156 8.88 -4.67 -6.90
C ASP A 156 9.32 -3.60 -5.89
N GLY A 157 8.42 -2.70 -5.49
CA GLY A 157 8.70 -1.75 -4.41
C GLY A 157 9.02 -2.43 -3.09
N TYR A 158 8.27 -3.46 -2.72
CA TYR A 158 8.53 -4.24 -1.51
C TYR A 158 9.81 -5.07 -1.61
N LEU A 159 10.09 -5.68 -2.77
CA LEU A 159 11.33 -6.40 -3.01
C LEU A 159 12.55 -5.49 -2.83
N GLN A 160 12.52 -4.31 -3.45
CA GLN A 160 13.62 -3.35 -3.35
C GLN A 160 13.76 -2.79 -1.93
N ARG A 161 12.65 -2.55 -1.22
CA ARG A 161 12.68 -1.90 0.09
C ARG A 161 12.97 -2.86 1.26
N TYR A 162 12.48 -4.08 1.15
CA TYR A 162 12.38 -5.05 2.25
C TYR A 162 12.87 -6.46 1.87
N GLY A 163 13.33 -6.67 0.63
CA GLY A 163 13.74 -7.98 0.15
C GLY A 163 12.58 -8.96 0.02
N GLU A 164 12.91 -10.24 -0.18
CA GLU A 164 11.94 -11.32 -0.35
C GLU A 164 11.01 -11.48 0.87
N THR A 165 11.53 -11.28 2.09
CA THR A 165 10.72 -11.30 3.31
C THR A 165 9.63 -10.24 3.29
N GLY A 166 9.92 -9.05 2.73
CA GLY A 166 8.92 -8.00 2.55
C GLY A 166 7.85 -8.34 1.53
N VAL A 167 8.20 -9.03 0.45
CA VAL A 167 7.24 -9.51 -0.55
C VAL A 167 6.30 -10.55 0.08
N GLN A 168 6.85 -11.48 0.86
CA GLN A 168 6.05 -12.47 1.58
C GLN A 168 5.13 -11.80 2.61
N ALA A 169 5.66 -10.85 3.39
CA ALA A 169 4.88 -10.08 4.36
C ALA A 169 3.78 -9.24 3.68
N LEU A 170 4.04 -8.67 2.49
CA LEU A 170 3.03 -8.01 1.66
C LEU A 170 1.89 -8.97 1.32
N ILE A 171 2.21 -10.15 0.82
CA ILE A 171 1.21 -11.16 0.44
C ILE A 171 0.39 -11.59 1.66
N ASP A 172 1.04 -11.98 2.77
CA ASP A 172 0.36 -12.53 3.94
C ASP A 172 -0.53 -11.51 4.66
N SER A 173 -0.18 -10.22 4.60
CA SER A 173 -0.97 -9.13 5.20
C SER A 173 -1.99 -8.50 4.23
N THR A 174 -2.18 -9.06 3.03
CA THR A 174 -3.13 -8.56 2.04
C THR A 174 -4.26 -9.56 1.79
N ARG A 175 -5.50 -9.10 1.90
CA ARG A 175 -6.70 -9.89 1.56
C ARG A 175 -7.12 -9.67 0.11
N GLY A 176 -7.74 -10.69 -0.48
CA GLY A 176 -8.42 -10.61 -1.77
C GLY A 176 -7.53 -11.01 -2.94
N TRP A 177 -6.46 -11.77 -2.68
CA TRP A 177 -5.63 -12.35 -3.75
C TRP A 177 -6.43 -13.32 -4.62
N GLU A 178 -7.52 -13.87 -4.07
CA GLU A 178 -8.47 -14.72 -4.77
C GLU A 178 -9.32 -13.96 -5.79
N CYS A 179 -9.35 -12.63 -5.76
CA CYS A 179 -10.18 -11.83 -6.66
C CYS A 179 -9.62 -11.79 -8.09
N ALA A 180 -10.38 -11.25 -9.04
CA ALA A 180 -9.98 -11.19 -10.45
C ALA A 180 -8.74 -10.31 -10.69
N VAL A 181 -7.81 -10.80 -11.51
CA VAL A 181 -6.64 -10.07 -12.01
C VAL A 181 -6.66 -10.03 -13.53
N CYS A 182 -6.29 -8.90 -14.11
CA CYS A 182 -6.10 -8.73 -15.54
C CYS A 182 -4.60 -8.66 -15.82
N ASP A 183 -4.09 -9.62 -16.59
CA ASP A 183 -2.72 -9.57 -17.09
C ASP A 183 -2.63 -8.53 -18.21
N ASP A 184 -2.11 -7.35 -17.86
CA ASP A 184 -1.86 -6.23 -18.75
C ASP A 184 -0.37 -5.99 -19.00
N ARG A 185 0.51 -6.97 -18.72
CA ARG A 185 1.97 -6.78 -18.83
C ARG A 185 2.47 -6.40 -20.22
N ALA A 186 1.80 -6.89 -21.27
CA ALA A 186 2.17 -6.58 -22.65
C ALA A 186 1.90 -5.10 -23.02
N GLU A 187 0.84 -4.52 -22.44
CA GLU A 187 0.43 -3.12 -22.64
C GLU A 187 -0.08 -2.55 -21.29
N PRO A 188 0.84 -2.17 -20.38
CA PRO A 188 0.48 -1.79 -19.01
C PRO A 188 -0.51 -0.63 -18.95
N PHE A 189 -1.63 -0.85 -18.27
CA PHE A 189 -2.67 0.17 -18.11
C PHE A 189 -2.50 0.97 -16.81
N TYR A 190 -1.75 0.46 -15.82
CA TYR A 190 -1.48 1.22 -14.60
C TYR A 190 -0.65 2.48 -14.92
N PRO A 191 -1.14 3.72 -14.66
CA PRO A 191 -0.48 4.95 -15.13
C PRO A 191 0.94 5.20 -14.60
N ARG A 192 1.30 4.54 -13.49
CA ARG A 192 2.63 4.64 -12.86
C ARG A 192 3.33 3.27 -12.86
N TRP A 193 3.04 2.44 -13.87
CA TRP A 193 3.72 1.16 -14.04
C TRP A 193 5.24 1.38 -14.09
N VAL A 194 5.95 0.40 -13.59
CA VAL A 194 7.41 0.38 -13.58
C VAL A 194 7.87 -0.81 -14.41
N PRO A 195 8.94 -0.70 -15.21
CA PRO A 195 9.51 -1.85 -15.89
C PRO A 195 10.01 -2.88 -14.86
N VAL A 196 9.45 -4.08 -14.91
CA VAL A 196 9.89 -5.23 -14.10
C VAL A 196 10.38 -6.29 -15.07
N ASP A 197 11.60 -6.78 -14.87
CA ASP A 197 12.18 -7.83 -15.71
C ASP A 197 11.45 -9.18 -15.56
N SER A 198 11.68 -10.09 -16.51
CA SER A 198 10.99 -11.38 -16.54
C SER A 198 11.27 -12.28 -15.34
N ASP A 199 12.45 -12.16 -14.73
CA ASP A 199 12.82 -12.99 -13.58
C ASP A 199 12.05 -12.55 -12.34
N ARG A 200 11.93 -11.23 -12.14
CA ARG A 200 11.09 -10.66 -11.07
C ARG A 200 9.60 -10.90 -11.30
N GLN A 201 9.10 -10.73 -12.52
CA GLN A 201 7.71 -11.06 -12.84
C GLN A 201 7.39 -12.51 -12.49
N ARG A 202 8.26 -13.44 -12.90
CA ARG A 202 8.12 -14.86 -12.58
C ARG A 202 8.19 -15.13 -11.07
N TYR A 203 9.10 -14.47 -10.36
CA TYR A 203 9.19 -14.57 -8.91
C TYR A 203 7.88 -14.12 -8.23
N PHE A 204 7.31 -12.99 -8.65
CA PHE A 204 6.05 -12.48 -8.12
C PHE A 204 4.88 -13.42 -8.38
N ASP A 205 4.79 -13.96 -9.60
CA ASP A 205 3.77 -14.96 -9.97
C ASP A 205 3.87 -16.20 -9.07
N LEU A 206 5.08 -16.72 -8.85
CA LEU A 206 5.31 -17.88 -7.98
C LEU A 206 4.87 -17.61 -6.53
N CYS A 207 5.17 -16.45 -5.98
CA CYS A 207 4.75 -16.11 -4.61
C CYS A 207 3.21 -16.04 -4.48
N VAL A 208 2.54 -15.46 -5.48
CA VAL A 208 1.07 -15.38 -5.50
C VAL A 208 0.45 -16.76 -5.71
N ASP A 209 0.98 -17.57 -6.62
CA ASP A 209 0.53 -18.94 -6.87
C ASP A 209 0.70 -19.83 -5.64
N GLU A 210 1.82 -19.71 -4.93
CA GLU A 210 2.05 -20.43 -3.67
C GLU A 210 0.98 -20.06 -2.64
N TYR A 211 0.68 -18.76 -2.47
CA TYR A 211 -0.39 -18.31 -1.58
C TYR A 211 -1.75 -18.91 -1.96
N LEU A 212 -2.07 -18.91 -3.26
CA LEU A 212 -3.36 -19.40 -3.78
C LEU A 212 -3.48 -20.94 -3.78
N SER A 213 -2.36 -21.65 -3.74
CA SER A 213 -2.34 -23.11 -3.62
C SER A 213 -2.83 -23.60 -2.24
N ARG A 214 -2.80 -22.73 -1.23
CA ARG A 214 -3.22 -23.04 0.15
C ARG A 214 -4.73 -23.35 0.21
N PRO A 215 -5.18 -24.28 1.08
CA PRO A 215 -6.60 -24.64 1.18
C PRO A 215 -7.51 -23.42 1.40
N GLY A 216 -8.56 -23.30 0.59
CA GLY A 216 -9.54 -22.22 0.67
C GLY A 216 -9.17 -20.91 -0.03
N ARG A 217 -8.01 -20.83 -0.71
CA ARG A 217 -7.50 -19.59 -1.34
C ARG A 217 -7.42 -19.66 -2.87
N ARG A 218 -8.46 -20.12 -3.55
CA ARG A 218 -8.45 -20.20 -5.03
C ARG A 218 -9.03 -18.94 -5.66
N ARG A 219 -8.51 -18.57 -6.85
CA ARG A 219 -9.10 -17.50 -7.67
C ARG A 219 -10.59 -17.76 -7.88
N GLN A 220 -11.40 -16.74 -7.64
CA GLN A 220 -12.80 -16.72 -8.00
C GLN A 220 -12.88 -16.45 -9.50
N ALA A 221 -13.58 -17.35 -10.21
CA ALA A 221 -13.84 -17.22 -11.65
C ALA A 221 -14.76 -16.02 -11.95
#